data_AF-A0A8T4G2Z8-F1
#
_entry.id   AF-A0A8T4G2Z8-F1
#
_cell.length_a   1.000
_cell.length_b   1.000
_cell.length_c   1.000
_cell.angle_alpha   90.00
_cell.angle_beta   90.00
_cell.angle_gamma   90.00
#
_symmetry.space_group_name_H-M   'P 1'
#
loop_
_entity.id
_entity.type
_entity.pdbx_description
1 polymer ?
#
loop_
_entity_poly.entity_id
_entity_poly.type
_entity_poly.pdbx_seq_one_letter_code
_entity_poly.pdbx_strand_id
1 'polypeptide(L)'
;MKREQLKFLLVNLLALAVLQPGAVAFANFDAPYGFLKDLSAWLEAYVGTIPLVLIYAFWNREKLGKKVIGGYLIFAALLVSFSYYISKLVVADINPNFSFKDFLILCPVSMVLALMLFIPSLIHIHRLYYPYDLPLIIAELLVSFAALLLYIKLRKS
;
A
#
# COMPACT_ATOMS: atom_id res chain seq x y z
N MET A 1 -15.01 8.21 -17.35
CA MET A 1 -14.70 8.55 -15.94
C MET A 1 -14.52 10.05 -15.83
N LYS A 2 -15.06 10.66 -14.79
CA LYS A 2 -14.86 12.10 -14.53
C LYS A 2 -13.42 12.36 -14.08
N ARG A 3 -12.90 13.55 -14.33
CA ARG A 3 -11.54 13.97 -13.93
C ARG A 3 -11.24 13.70 -12.45
N GLU A 4 -12.21 13.96 -11.57
CA GLU A 4 -12.07 13.77 -10.12
C GLU A 4 -11.97 12.29 -9.72
N GLN A 5 -12.63 11.40 -10.45
CA GLN A 5 -12.50 9.95 -10.26
C GLN A 5 -11.13 9.45 -10.71
N LEU A 6 -10.59 10.01 -11.80
CA LEU A 6 -9.22 9.70 -12.26
C LEU A 6 -8.18 10.16 -11.25
N LYS A 7 -8.32 11.37 -10.68
CA LYS A 7 -7.47 11.86 -9.59
C LYS A 7 -7.52 10.92 -8.39
N PHE A 8 -8.73 10.51 -7.98
CA PHE A 8 -8.90 9.58 -6.85
C PHE A 8 -8.18 8.25 -7.06
N LEU A 9 -8.33 7.63 -8.24
CA LEU A 9 -7.61 6.40 -8.57
C LEU A 9 -6.09 6.62 -8.62
N LEU A 10 -5.65 7.73 -9.22
CA LEU A 10 -4.24 8.07 -9.31
C LEU A 10 -3.61 8.22 -7.93
N VAL A 11 -4.27 8.91 -7.00
CA VAL A 11 -3.79 9.04 -5.61
C VAL A 11 -3.64 7.68 -4.94
N ASN A 12 -4.58 6.76 -5.12
CA ASN A 12 -4.49 5.41 -4.55
C ASN A 12 -3.32 4.61 -5.12
N LEU A 13 -3.15 4.62 -6.44
CA LEU A 13 -2.04 3.89 -7.07
C LEU A 13 -0.68 4.49 -6.74
N LEU A 14 -0.58 5.82 -6.68
CA LEU A 14 0.66 6.49 -6.27
C LEU A 14 0.98 6.18 -4.81
N ALA A 15 0.00 6.17 -3.91
CA ALA A 15 0.21 5.77 -2.53
C ALA A 15 0.73 4.33 -2.44
N LEU A 16 0.13 3.40 -3.19
CA LEU A 16 0.57 2.02 -3.24
C LEU A 16 2.01 1.88 -3.77
N ALA A 17 2.34 2.55 -4.88
CA ALA A 17 3.66 2.51 -5.51
C ALA A 17 4.76 3.14 -4.64
N VAL A 18 4.50 4.33 -4.07
CA VAL A 18 5.50 5.07 -3.29
C VAL A 18 5.85 4.33 -1.99
N LEU A 19 4.90 3.61 -1.41
CA LEU A 19 5.14 2.91 -0.15
C LEU A 19 5.94 1.63 -0.32
N GLN A 20 5.92 1.00 -1.50
CA GLN A 20 6.50 -0.33 -1.67
C GLN A 20 8.01 -0.36 -1.38
N PRO A 21 8.85 0.51 -1.97
CA PRO A 21 10.30 0.40 -1.80
C PRO A 21 10.72 0.63 -0.34
N GLY A 22 10.11 1.62 0.31
CA GLY A 22 10.36 1.90 1.72
C GLY A 22 9.82 0.81 2.65
N ALA A 23 8.70 0.18 2.30
CA ALA A 23 8.14 -0.92 3.06
C ALA A 23 9.04 -2.16 3.05
N VAL A 24 9.52 -2.55 1.87
CA VAL A 24 10.49 -3.63 1.73
C VAL A 24 11.81 -3.28 2.43
N ALA A 25 12.22 -2.01 2.41
CA ALA A 25 13.43 -1.58 3.09
C ALA A 25 13.40 -1.76 4.61
N PHE A 26 12.31 -1.42 5.29
CA PHE A 26 12.24 -1.70 6.74
C PHE A 26 11.98 -3.18 7.04
N ALA A 27 11.24 -3.88 6.18
CA ALA A 27 10.99 -5.31 6.35
C ALA A 27 12.30 -6.12 6.33
N ASN A 28 13.27 -5.69 5.52
CA ASN A 28 14.58 -6.32 5.39
C ASN A 28 15.71 -5.58 6.12
N PHE A 29 15.39 -4.69 7.08
CA PHE A 29 16.41 -3.91 7.80
C PHE A 29 17.34 -4.77 8.67
N ASP A 30 16.81 -5.81 9.32
CA ASP A 30 17.54 -6.71 10.21
C ASP A 30 18.04 -7.99 9.51
N ALA A 31 17.21 -8.64 8.70
CA ALA A 31 17.55 -9.81 7.88
C ALA A 31 16.52 -10.01 6.74
N PRO A 32 16.79 -10.88 5.75
CA PRO A 32 15.76 -11.33 4.81
C PRO A 32 14.83 -12.37 5.46
N TYR A 33 13.54 -12.05 5.57
CA TYR A 33 12.55 -12.96 6.19
C TYR A 33 11.55 -13.54 5.18
N GLY A 34 11.82 -13.39 3.88
CA GLY A 34 11.01 -13.98 2.82
C GLY A 34 9.82 -13.14 2.39
N PHE A 35 9.24 -13.56 1.26
CA PHE A 35 8.19 -12.87 0.52
C PHE A 35 6.99 -12.41 1.36
N LEU A 36 6.54 -13.23 2.32
CA LEU A 36 5.33 -12.90 3.10
C LEU A 36 5.56 -11.73 4.06
N LYS A 37 6.76 -11.55 4.63
CA LYS A 37 7.07 -10.39 5.48
C LYS A 37 7.05 -9.11 4.64
N ASP A 38 7.68 -9.16 3.47
CA ASP A 38 7.78 -8.01 2.57
C ASP A 38 6.40 -7.62 2.00
N LEU A 39 5.58 -8.61 1.65
CA LEU A 39 4.18 -8.40 1.30
C LEU A 39 3.38 -7.80 2.47
N SER A 40 3.53 -8.34 3.69
CA SER A 40 2.83 -7.82 4.87
C SER A 40 3.16 -6.37 5.13
N ALA A 41 4.45 -6.02 5.12
CA ALA A 41 4.93 -4.66 5.34
C ALA A 41 4.34 -3.68 4.31
N TRP A 42 4.29 -4.07 3.03
CA TRP A 42 3.70 -3.24 1.99
C TRP A 42 2.19 -3.07 2.17
N LEU A 43 1.47 -4.14 2.48
CA LEU A 43 0.02 -4.10 2.70
C LEU A 43 -0.34 -3.27 3.95
N GLU A 44 0.38 -3.44 5.05
CA GLU A 44 0.20 -2.67 6.28
C GLU A 44 0.44 -1.17 6.03
N ALA A 45 1.53 -0.84 5.34
CA ALA A 45 1.83 0.54 4.97
C ALA A 45 0.71 1.15 4.11
N TYR A 46 0.21 0.40 3.12
CA TYR A 46 -0.88 0.89 2.28
C TYR A 46 -2.21 0.99 3.04
N VAL A 47 -2.54 0.04 3.92
CA VAL A 47 -3.70 0.14 4.83
C VAL A 47 -3.60 1.38 5.70
N GLY A 48 -2.40 1.75 6.17
CA GLY A 48 -2.15 2.98 6.91
C GLY A 48 -2.59 4.24 6.19
N THR A 49 -2.67 4.23 4.85
CA THR A 49 -3.13 5.38 4.04
C THR A 49 -4.66 5.47 3.92
N ILE A 50 -5.39 4.38 4.15
CA ILE A 50 -6.84 4.30 3.92
C ILE A 50 -7.60 5.44 4.65
N PRO A 51 -7.31 5.78 5.91
CA PRO A 51 -7.97 6.90 6.58
C PRO A 51 -7.82 8.23 5.81
N LEU A 52 -6.64 8.53 5.27
CA LEU A 52 -6.39 9.75 4.49
C LEU A 52 -7.16 9.74 3.17
N VAL A 53 -7.19 8.58 2.50
CA VAL A 53 -7.94 8.42 1.25
C VAL A 53 -9.45 8.54 1.48
N LEU A 54 -9.97 8.00 2.60
CA LEU A 54 -11.37 8.13 2.98
C LEU A 54 -11.74 9.58 3.29
N ILE A 55 -10.89 10.30 4.05
CA ILE A 55 -11.08 11.75 4.30
C ILE A 55 -11.18 12.49 2.97
N TYR A 56 -10.25 12.24 2.03
CA TYR A 56 -10.30 12.84 0.70
C TYR A 56 -11.56 12.46 -0.09
N ALA A 57 -12.00 11.21 -0.01
CA ALA A 57 -13.17 10.71 -0.71
C ALA A 57 -14.46 11.36 -0.20
N PHE A 58 -14.63 11.46 1.12
CA PHE A 58 -15.81 12.06 1.74
C PHE A 58 -15.81 13.59 1.57
N TRP A 59 -14.65 14.23 1.60
CA TRP A 59 -14.52 15.66 1.29
C TRP A 59 -14.98 15.98 -0.14
N ASN A 60 -14.68 15.10 -1.09
CA ASN A 60 -15.03 15.25 -2.50
C ASN A 60 -16.27 14.44 -2.91
N ARG A 61 -17.16 14.12 -1.96
CA ARG A 61 -18.24 13.12 -2.16
C ARG A 61 -19.16 13.42 -3.34
N GLU A 62 -19.48 14.69 -3.57
CA GLU A 62 -20.38 15.12 -4.65
C GLU A 62 -19.74 14.91 -6.04
N LYS A 63 -18.42 15.11 -6.13
CA LYS A 63 -17.66 14.96 -7.36
C LYS A 63 -17.37 13.50 -7.72
N LEU A 64 -17.10 12.67 -6.70
CA LEU A 64 -16.78 11.25 -6.88
C LEU A 64 -18.03 10.40 -7.11
N GLY A 65 -19.11 10.72 -6.39
CA GLY A 65 -20.38 10.01 -6.43
C GLY A 65 -20.39 8.77 -5.54
N LYS A 66 -21.60 8.41 -5.07
CA LYS A 66 -21.82 7.34 -4.08
C LYS A 66 -21.28 5.97 -4.52
N LYS A 67 -21.35 5.63 -5.80
CA LYS A 67 -20.87 4.33 -6.33
C LYS A 67 -19.36 4.15 -6.17
N VAL A 68 -18.58 5.20 -6.43
CA VAL A 68 -17.11 5.15 -6.31
C VAL A 68 -16.70 5.02 -4.85
N ILE A 69 -17.31 5.81 -3.97
CA ILE A 69 -17.05 5.76 -2.52
C ILE A 69 -17.46 4.40 -1.96
N GLY A 70 -18.64 3.89 -2.31
CA GLY A 70 -19.11 2.57 -1.87
C GLY A 70 -18.20 1.44 -2.36
N GLY A 71 -17.77 1.48 -3.62
CA GLY A 71 -16.80 0.52 -4.16
C GLY A 71 -15.46 0.58 -3.42
N TYR A 72 -14.98 1.78 -3.09
CA TYR A 72 -13.75 1.94 -2.33
C TYR A 72 -13.86 1.44 -0.89
N LEU A 73 -15.00 1.64 -0.22
CA LEU A 73 -15.23 1.10 1.13
C LEU A 73 -15.20 -0.44 1.13
N ILE A 74 -15.80 -1.08 0.12
CA ILE A 74 -15.74 -2.55 -0.04
C ILE A 74 -14.30 -3.00 -0.27
N PHE A 75 -13.58 -2.33 -1.18
CA PHE A 75 -12.17 -2.61 -1.43
C PHE A 75 -11.33 -2.47 -0.15
N ALA A 76 -11.50 -1.37 0.60
CA ALA A 76 -10.79 -1.12 1.84
C ALA A 76 -11.07 -2.21 2.88
N ALA A 77 -12.32 -2.63 3.05
CA ALA A 77 -12.67 -3.70 3.99
C ALA A 77 -12.03 -5.04 3.62
N LEU A 78 -12.04 -5.40 2.34
CA LEU A 78 -11.40 -6.62 1.84
C LEU A 78 -9.88 -6.57 2.02
N LEU A 79 -9.26 -5.44 1.67
CA LEU A 79 -7.83 -5.22 1.81
C LEU A 79 -7.39 -5.29 3.27
N VAL A 80 -8.10 -4.61 4.19
CA VAL A 80 -7.83 -4.66 5.64
C VAL A 80 -7.91 -6.09 6.16
N SER A 81 -8.94 -6.84 5.76
CA SER A 81 -9.12 -8.23 6.19
C SER A 81 -8.00 -9.14 5.67
N PHE A 82 -7.64 -8.99 4.39
CA PHE A 82 -6.56 -9.76 3.77
C PHE A 82 -5.19 -9.40 4.37
N SER A 83 -4.90 -8.11 4.53
CA SER A 83 -3.65 -7.62 5.12
C SER A 83 -3.48 -8.09 6.56
N TYR A 84 -4.55 -8.06 7.37
CA TYR A 84 -4.53 -8.61 8.73
C TYR A 84 -4.26 -10.12 8.73
N TYR A 85 -4.88 -10.87 7.83
CA TYR A 85 -4.63 -12.31 7.71
C TYR A 85 -3.16 -12.60 7.39
N ILE A 86 -2.58 -11.89 6.43
CA ILE A 86 -1.15 -12.03 6.09
C ILE A 86 -0.26 -11.65 7.27
N SER A 87 -0.53 -10.51 7.92
CA SER A 87 0.24 -10.04 9.09
C SER A 87 0.25 -11.10 10.19
N LYS A 88 -0.92 -11.68 10.47
CA LYS A 88 -1.07 -12.75 11.46
C LYS A 88 -0.25 -13.99 11.11
N LEU A 89 -0.19 -14.38 9.84
CA LEU A 89 0.65 -15.51 9.41
C LEU A 89 2.14 -15.21 9.62
N VAL A 90 2.59 -13.99 9.31
CA VAL A 90 3.99 -13.59 9.44
C VAL A 90 4.43 -13.59 10.91
N VAL A 91 3.58 -13.12 11.82
CA VAL A 91 3.93 -13.00 13.25
C VAL A 91 3.47 -14.17 14.11
N ALA A 92 2.82 -15.20 13.54
CA ALA A 92 2.22 -16.31 14.30
C ALA A 92 3.21 -16.99 15.26
N ASP A 93 4.44 -17.20 14.80
CA ASP A 93 5.48 -17.89 15.57
C ASP A 93 6.14 -16.99 16.63
N ILE A 94 6.05 -15.67 16.46
CA ILE A 94 6.68 -14.67 17.34
C ILE A 94 5.70 -14.17 18.39
N ASN A 95 4.47 -13.88 17.98
CA ASN A 95 3.38 -13.41 18.81
C ASN A 95 2.06 -14.09 18.42
N PRO A 96 1.75 -15.27 18.99
CA PRO A 96 0.50 -15.97 18.74
C PRO A 96 -0.76 -15.18 19.12
N ASN A 97 -0.61 -14.20 20.02
CA ASN A 97 -1.68 -13.35 20.52
C ASN A 97 -1.84 -12.06 19.71
N PHE A 98 -1.18 -11.94 18.55
CA PHE A 98 -1.30 -10.78 17.68
C PHE A 98 -2.77 -10.52 17.33
N SER A 99 -3.25 -9.36 17.73
CA SER A 99 -4.64 -8.98 17.62
C SER A 99 -4.86 -8.00 16.48
N PHE A 100 -6.13 -7.86 16.07
CA PHE A 100 -6.52 -6.85 15.10
C PHE A 100 -6.20 -5.42 15.57
N LYS A 101 -6.18 -5.17 16.89
CA LYS A 101 -5.79 -3.86 17.44
C LYS A 101 -4.31 -3.56 17.20
N ASP A 102 -3.45 -4.56 17.41
CA ASP A 102 -2.02 -4.43 17.15
C ASP A 102 -1.76 -4.13 15.67
N PHE A 103 -2.45 -4.86 14.78
CA PHE A 103 -2.43 -4.60 13.34
C PHE A 103 -2.83 -3.16 13.00
N LEU A 104 -3.94 -2.66 13.54
CA LEU A 104 -4.40 -1.30 13.28
C LEU A 104 -3.40 -0.22 13.78
N ILE A 105 -2.63 -0.50 14.83
CA ILE A 105 -1.58 0.38 15.32
C ILE A 105 -0.34 0.31 14.42
N LEU A 106 -0.01 -0.89 13.92
CA LEU A 106 1.13 -1.09 13.04
C LEU A 106 0.95 -0.42 11.68
N CYS A 107 -0.25 -0.49 11.07
CA CYS A 107 -0.48 0.10 9.74
C CYS A 107 0.00 1.57 9.59
N PRO A 108 -0.39 2.53 10.46
CA PRO A 108 0.11 3.91 10.35
C PRO A 108 1.62 4.02 10.64
N VAL A 109 2.18 3.17 11.51
CA VAL A 109 3.62 3.14 11.78
C VAL A 109 4.38 2.65 10.54
N SER A 110 3.95 1.54 9.95
CA SER A 110 4.47 0.96 8.71
C SER A 110 4.38 1.97 7.55
N MET A 111 3.28 2.72 7.46
CA MET A 111 3.12 3.80 6.47
C MET A 111 4.18 4.90 6.65
N VAL A 112 4.37 5.39 7.88
CA VAL A 112 5.35 6.46 8.17
C VAL A 112 6.77 5.97 7.90
N LEU A 113 7.12 4.76 8.34
CA LEU A 113 8.43 4.17 8.08
C LEU A 113 8.70 3.99 6.58
N ALA A 114 7.73 3.48 5.84
CA ALA A 114 7.84 3.34 4.38
C ALA A 114 8.06 4.69 3.70
N LEU A 115 7.35 5.74 4.11
CA LEU A 115 7.56 7.10 3.56
C LEU A 115 8.95 7.66 3.91
N MET A 116 9.40 7.46 5.15
CA MET A 116 10.73 7.91 5.58
C MET A 116 11.86 7.22 4.80
N LEU A 117 11.69 5.92 4.50
CA LEU A 117 12.70 5.12 3.81
C LEU A 117 12.57 5.13 2.30
N PHE A 118 11.53 5.75 1.73
CA PHE A 118 11.30 5.77 0.29
C PHE A 118 12.53 6.26 -0.49
N ILE A 119 13.05 7.47 -0.21
CA ILE A 119 14.21 8.00 -0.94
C ILE A 119 15.48 7.16 -0.71
N PRO A 120 15.87 6.82 0.55
CA PRO A 120 16.99 5.92 0.78
C PRO A 120 16.88 4.57 0.05
N SER A 121 15.66 4.02 -0.03
CA SER A 121 15.41 2.72 -0.66
C SER A 121 15.61 2.77 -2.18
N LEU A 122 15.21 3.84 -2.86
CA LEU A 122 15.45 3.98 -4.29
C LEU A 122 16.95 3.99 -4.64
N ILE A 123 17.78 4.60 -3.79
CA ILE A 123 19.24 4.64 -3.98
C ILE A 123 19.85 3.23 -3.85
N HIS A 124 19.29 2.40 -2.98
CA HIS A 124 19.81 1.07 -2.65
C HIS A 124 18.96 -0.07 -3.24
N ILE A 125 18.15 0.21 -4.27
CA ILE A 125 17.17 -0.72 -4.84
C ILE A 125 17.75 -2.08 -5.24
N HIS A 126 19.01 -2.09 -5.68
CA HIS A 126 19.74 -3.30 -6.08
C HIS A 126 20.06 -4.26 -4.92
N ARG A 127 19.94 -3.83 -3.66
CA ARG A 127 20.18 -4.65 -2.46
C ARG A 127 18.91 -4.97 -1.69
N LEU A 128 17.78 -4.41 -2.10
CA LEU A 128 16.53 -4.46 -1.34
C LEU A 128 15.69 -5.70 -1.61
N TYR A 129 15.74 -6.17 -2.86
CA TYR A 129 14.95 -7.31 -3.29
C TYR A 129 15.81 -8.55 -3.42
N TYR A 130 15.28 -9.64 -2.91
CA TYR A 130 15.82 -10.97 -3.06
C TYR A 130 15.11 -11.71 -4.20
N PRO A 131 15.64 -12.86 -4.68
CA PRO A 131 15.01 -13.60 -5.77
C PRO A 131 13.54 -13.98 -5.51
N TYR A 132 13.15 -14.18 -4.24
CA TYR A 132 11.78 -14.48 -3.86
C TYR A 132 10.82 -13.29 -3.98
N ASP A 133 11.32 -12.06 -4.13
CA ASP A 133 10.53 -10.83 -4.25
C ASP A 133 10.13 -10.51 -5.69
N LEU A 134 10.50 -11.34 -6.66
CA LEU A 134 10.13 -11.17 -8.05
C LEU A 134 8.62 -10.86 -8.24
N PRO A 135 7.67 -11.54 -7.55
CA PRO A 135 6.26 -11.19 -7.67
C PRO A 135 5.94 -9.77 -7.16
N LEU A 136 6.62 -9.29 -6.11
CA LEU A 136 6.45 -7.93 -5.59
C LEU A 136 6.98 -6.89 -6.59
N ILE A 137 8.13 -7.16 -7.21
CA ILE A 137 8.70 -6.28 -8.25
C ILE A 137 7.74 -6.19 -9.44
N ILE A 138 7.20 -7.33 -9.90
CA ILE A 138 6.22 -7.35 -11.00
C ILE A 138 4.98 -6.55 -10.62
N ALA A 139 4.44 -6.74 -9.42
CA ALA A 139 3.29 -5.99 -8.94
C ALA A 139 3.57 -4.49 -8.90
N GLU A 140 4.73 -4.08 -8.38
CA GLU A 140 5.14 -2.67 -8.32
C GLU A 140 5.25 -2.04 -9.72
N LEU A 141 5.86 -2.73 -10.67
CA LEU A 141 5.93 -2.29 -12.07
C LEU A 141 4.54 -2.12 -12.69
N LEU A 142 3.61 -3.04 -12.42
CA LEU A 142 2.23 -2.95 -12.91
C LEU A 142 1.47 -1.78 -12.28
N VAL A 143 1.61 -1.55 -10.97
CA VAL A 143 0.99 -0.43 -10.26
C VAL A 143 1.54 0.90 -10.79
N SER A 144 2.86 1.01 -10.90
CA SER A 144 3.54 2.19 -11.44
C SER A 144 3.14 2.46 -12.91
N PHE A 145 3.04 1.43 -13.74
CA PHE A 145 2.57 1.56 -15.12
C PHE A 145 1.11 1.99 -15.19
N ALA A 146 0.23 1.42 -14.36
CA ALA A 146 -1.18 1.83 -14.27
C ALA A 146 -1.31 3.30 -13.81
N ALA A 147 -0.50 3.73 -12.84
CA ALA A 147 -0.44 5.11 -12.39
C ALA A 147 -0.02 6.06 -13.54
N LEU A 148 1.00 5.68 -14.31
CA LEU A 148 1.45 6.45 -15.49
C LEU A 148 0.35 6.57 -16.54
N LEU A 149 -0.34 5.47 -16.88
CA LEU A 149 -1.45 5.48 -17.84
C LEU A 149 -2.59 6.38 -17.37
N LEU A 150 -2.93 6.33 -16.08
CA LEU A 150 -3.95 7.20 -15.50
C LEU A 150 -3.53 8.67 -15.49
N TYR A 151 -2.26 8.97 -15.20
CA TYR A 151 -1.73 10.33 -15.28
C TYR A 151 -1.81 10.89 -16.71
N ILE A 152 -1.40 10.11 -17.72
CA ILE A 152 -1.51 10.51 -19.13
C ILE A 152 -2.98 10.77 -19.50
N LYS A 153 -3.90 9.91 -19.07
CA LYS A 153 -5.34 10.08 -19.30
C LYS A 153 -5.89 11.32 -18.60
N LEU A 154 -5.44 11.60 -17.38
CA LEU A 154 -5.82 12.78 -16.61
C LEU A 154 -5.36 14.07 -17.28
N ARG A 155 -4.14 14.09 -17.85
CA ARG A 155 -3.60 15.25 -18.57
C ARG A 155 -4.41 15.59 -19.83
N LYS A 156 -4.98 14.58 -20.47
CA LYS A 156 -5.79 14.72 -21.70
C LYS A 156 -7.27 15.07 -21.43
N SER A 157 -7.71 15.05 -20.16
CA SER A 157 -9.11 15.28 -19.74
C SER A 157 -9.33 16.64 -19.10
#